data_AF-A0A5J5AZL4-F1
#
_entry.id   AF-A0A5J5AZL4-F1
#
_cell.length_a   1.000
_cell.length_b   1.000
_cell.length_c   1.000
_cell.angle_alpha   90.00
_cell.angle_beta   90.00
_cell.angle_gamma   90.00
#
_symmetry.space_group_name_H-M   'P 1'
#
loop_
_entity.id
_entity.type
_entity.pdbx_description
1 polymer ?
#
loop_
_entity_poly.entity_id
_entity_poly.type
_entity_poly.pdbx_seq_one_letter_code
_entity_poly.pdbx_strand_id
1 'polypeptide(L)'
;MELGAPDQTPPSNEMESLAVTLSQDQVSSSSSSNSMTQMSVEEKFEIVLSVGKECIQEDELMNLLTKKPLLICYDGFEPSGWMHIAQGVMKIINVNKLTCAGCKVNWIADWFAQLNNKMGGDLKKIQTVRHYI
;
A
#
# COMPACT_ATOMS: atom_id res chain seq x y z
N MET A 1 -0.75 -54.60 -58.10
CA MET A 1 -1.84 -53.71 -58.55
C MET A 1 -1.93 -52.60 -57.52
N GLU A 2 -1.50 -51.41 -57.92
CA GLU A 2 -1.69 -50.18 -57.16
C GLU A 2 -3.18 -49.85 -57.01
N LEU A 3 -3.55 -49.16 -55.93
CA LEU A 3 -4.51 -48.04 -55.93
C LEU A 3 -4.22 -47.16 -54.70
N GLY A 4 -4.16 -45.84 -54.92
CA GLY A 4 -3.50 -44.84 -54.08
C GLY A 4 -4.30 -44.14 -52.98
N ALA A 5 -3.57 -43.19 -52.38
CA ALA A 5 -3.71 -42.24 -51.26
C ALA A 5 -5.05 -41.42 -51.13
N PRO A 6 -5.27 -40.54 -50.11
CA PRO A 6 -4.27 -39.96 -49.20
C PRO A 6 -4.63 -39.75 -47.71
N ASP A 7 -3.56 -39.72 -46.92
CA ASP A 7 -3.43 -39.34 -45.51
C ASP A 7 -3.35 -37.81 -45.39
N GLN A 8 -4.14 -37.20 -44.50
CA GLN A 8 -4.09 -35.77 -44.20
C GLN A 8 -3.66 -35.57 -42.74
N THR A 9 -2.38 -35.24 -42.55
CA THR A 9 -1.86 -34.62 -41.34
C THR A 9 -1.67 -33.11 -41.59
N PRO A 10 -1.97 -32.24 -40.60
CA PRO A 10 -1.99 -30.79 -40.81
C PRO A 10 -0.57 -30.19 -40.82
N PRO A 11 -0.33 -29.11 -41.60
CA PRO A 11 0.99 -28.50 -41.69
C PRO A 11 1.29 -27.56 -40.50
N SER A 12 2.52 -27.64 -40.01
CA SER A 12 3.15 -26.67 -39.12
C SER A 12 3.46 -25.38 -39.87
N ASN A 13 2.77 -24.29 -39.55
CA ASN A 13 3.09 -22.96 -40.09
C ASN A 13 4.13 -22.26 -39.21
N GLU A 14 5.28 -22.01 -39.80
CA GLU A 14 6.36 -21.16 -39.30
C GLU A 14 5.88 -19.71 -39.23
N MET A 15 6.24 -19.03 -38.15
CA MET A 15 5.90 -17.64 -37.86
C MET A 15 6.89 -16.70 -38.58
N GLU A 16 6.46 -16.11 -39.70
CA GLU A 16 7.20 -15.02 -40.34
C GLU A 16 6.98 -13.69 -39.60
N SER A 17 8.09 -13.09 -39.18
CA SER A 17 8.16 -11.79 -38.52
C SER A 17 7.97 -10.65 -39.53
N LEU A 18 6.84 -9.96 -39.45
CA LEU A 18 6.59 -8.74 -40.22
C LEU A 18 7.11 -7.51 -39.46
N ALA A 19 8.25 -6.98 -39.90
CA ALA A 19 8.76 -5.69 -39.45
C ALA A 19 7.94 -4.57 -40.11
N VAL A 20 7.23 -3.78 -39.29
CA VAL A 20 6.57 -2.55 -39.72
C VAL A 20 7.35 -1.38 -39.13
N THR A 21 8.01 -0.63 -40.00
CA THR A 21 8.64 0.66 -39.69
C THR A 21 7.55 1.71 -39.46
N LEU A 22 7.44 2.24 -38.25
CA LEU A 22 6.63 3.43 -37.97
C LEU A 22 7.52 4.67 -37.96
N SER A 23 7.22 5.57 -38.90
CA SER A 23 7.75 6.91 -39.04
C SER A 23 7.50 7.76 -37.78
N GLN A 24 8.48 8.61 -37.48
CA GLN A 24 8.36 9.69 -36.50
C GLN A 24 7.28 10.66 -36.95
N ASP A 25 6.24 10.83 -36.13
CA ASP A 25 5.48 12.07 -36.07
C ASP A 25 5.06 12.39 -34.63
N GLN A 26 5.21 13.67 -34.31
CA GLN A 26 5.10 14.32 -33.01
C GLN A 26 3.75 14.04 -32.31
N VAL A 27 3.77 13.28 -31.22
CA VAL A 27 2.71 13.31 -30.22
C VAL A 27 3.28 13.96 -28.97
N SER A 28 2.75 15.15 -28.70
CA SER A 28 3.04 15.99 -27.56
C SER A 28 3.09 15.16 -26.28
N SER A 29 4.23 15.21 -25.60
CA SER A 29 4.41 14.62 -24.28
C SER A 29 3.51 15.34 -23.27
N SER A 30 2.26 14.92 -23.13
CA SER A 30 1.62 15.00 -21.84
C SER A 30 2.20 13.86 -21.02
N SER A 31 3.46 14.06 -20.57
CA SER A 31 3.94 13.36 -19.40
C SER A 31 2.94 13.67 -18.31
N SER A 32 2.04 12.74 -18.03
CA SER A 32 1.34 12.68 -16.75
C SER A 32 2.43 12.47 -15.71
N SER A 33 3.16 13.53 -15.41
CA SER A 33 3.87 13.66 -14.17
C SER A 33 2.80 13.44 -13.12
N ASN A 34 2.83 12.28 -12.46
CA ASN A 34 2.30 12.21 -11.11
C ASN A 34 3.06 13.29 -10.34
N SER A 35 2.49 14.49 -10.33
CA SER A 35 2.76 15.51 -9.36
C SER A 35 2.28 14.90 -8.05
N MET A 36 3.10 14.04 -7.46
CA MET A 36 3.17 13.95 -6.02
C MET A 36 3.59 15.35 -5.61
N THR A 37 2.59 16.18 -5.35
CA THR A 37 2.75 17.55 -4.87
C THR A 37 3.76 17.47 -3.75
N GLN A 38 4.95 18.04 -3.95
CA GLN A 38 5.93 18.15 -2.89
C GLN A 38 5.31 19.12 -1.88
N MET A 39 4.58 18.57 -0.91
CA MET A 39 4.04 19.36 0.19
C MET A 39 5.19 19.94 0.99
N SER A 40 5.03 21.18 1.42
CA SER A 40 6.00 21.85 2.27
C SER A 40 6.12 21.14 3.61
N VAL A 41 7.18 21.45 4.36
CA VAL A 41 7.38 20.87 5.70
C VAL A 41 6.27 21.36 6.64
N GLU A 42 5.85 22.61 6.47
CA GLU A 42 4.78 23.26 7.23
C GLU A 42 3.42 22.59 6.96
N GLU A 43 3.08 22.32 5.69
CA GLU A 43 1.84 21.61 5.33
C GLU A 43 1.82 20.20 5.92
N LYS A 44 2.95 19.48 5.86
CA LYS A 44 3.08 18.16 6.49
C LYS A 44 2.90 18.24 8.00
N PHE A 45 3.47 19.27 8.63
CA PHE A 45 3.36 19.49 10.06
C PHE A 45 1.90 19.70 10.47
N GLU A 46 1.16 20.57 9.78
CA GLU A 46 -0.26 20.81 10.05
C GLU A 46 -1.11 19.54 9.88
N ILE A 47 -0.88 18.77 8.82
CA ILE A 47 -1.61 17.51 8.58
C ILE A 47 -1.35 16.53 9.72
N VAL A 48 -0.09 16.31 10.09
CA VAL A 48 0.29 15.36 11.15
C VAL A 48 -0.24 15.83 12.51
N LEU A 49 -0.15 17.13 12.81
CA LEU A 49 -0.68 17.71 14.04
C LEU A 49 -2.20 17.51 14.15
N SER A 50 -2.93 17.60 13.03
CA SER A 50 -4.39 17.39 13.00
C SER A 50 -4.86 15.96 13.32
N VAL A 51 -3.95 14.99 13.37
CA VAL A 51 -4.26 13.59 13.69
C VAL A 51 -4.36 13.37 15.20
N GLY A 52 -3.50 14.06 15.96
CA GLY A 52 -3.44 13.96 17.42
C GLY A 52 -4.31 15.01 18.08
N LYS A 53 -4.93 14.65 19.21
CA LYS A 53 -5.51 15.64 20.12
C LYS A 53 -4.41 16.38 20.90
N GLU A 54 -3.29 15.71 21.12
CA GLU A 54 -2.15 16.17 21.89
C GLU A 54 -0.88 15.80 21.12
N CYS A 55 0.11 16.71 21.10
CA CYS A 55 1.41 16.51 20.51
C CYS A 55 2.50 16.83 21.55
N ILE A 56 3.42 15.89 21.76
CA ILE A 56 4.53 16.03 22.70
C ILE A 56 5.82 15.68 21.93
N GLN A 57 6.72 16.62 21.62
CA GLN A 57 6.55 18.09 21.54
C GLN A 57 6.45 18.54 20.08
N GLU A 58 5.77 19.66 19.82
CA GLU A 58 5.60 20.23 18.47
C GLU A 58 6.94 20.57 17.80
N ASP A 59 7.88 21.15 18.56
CA ASP A 59 9.21 21.48 18.05
C ASP A 59 10.00 20.23 17.62
N GLU A 60 9.85 19.13 18.35
CA GLU A 60 10.49 17.85 18.00
C GLU A 60 9.88 17.26 16.73
N LEU A 61 8.55 17.37 16.58
CA LEU A 61 7.85 16.92 15.38
C LEU A 61 8.30 17.70 14.14
N MET A 62 8.39 19.04 14.23
CA MET A 62 8.88 19.88 13.13
C MET A 62 10.32 19.53 12.76
N ASN A 63 11.18 19.33 13.76
CA ASN A 63 12.56 18.90 13.56
C ASN A 63 12.65 17.52 12.89
N LEU A 64 11.79 16.57 13.26
CA LEU A 64 11.74 15.23 12.67
C LEU A 64 11.30 15.27 11.21
N LEU A 65 10.29 16.08 10.87
CA LEU A 65 9.82 16.26 9.50
C LEU A 65 10.87 16.90 8.60
N THR A 66 11.73 17.76 9.16
CA THR A 66 12.81 18.43 8.43
C THR A 66 14.03 17.51 8.22
N LYS A 67 14.43 16.77 9.26
CA LYS A 67 15.69 16.00 9.27
C LYS A 67 15.55 14.60 8.67
N LYS A 68 14.38 13.96 8.83
CA LYS A 68 14.20 12.56 8.46
C LYS A 68 13.43 12.46 7.13
N PRO A 69 14.00 11.84 6.09
CA PRO A 69 13.34 11.74 4.80
C PRO A 69 12.08 10.85 4.82
N LEU A 70 11.99 9.92 5.78
CA LEU A 70 10.84 9.03 5.97
C LEU A 70 10.51 8.91 7.45
N LEU A 71 9.39 9.51 7.87
CA LEU A 71 8.86 9.34 9.22
C LEU A 71 8.13 8.00 9.32
N ILE A 72 8.34 7.29 10.43
CA ILE A 72 7.67 6.00 10.69
C ILE A 72 6.75 6.20 11.89
N CYS A 73 5.45 6.06 11.67
CA CYS A 73 4.42 6.07 12.69
C CYS A 73 4.04 4.63 13.01
N TYR A 74 3.62 4.37 14.24
CA TYR A 74 3.10 3.06 14.62
C TYR A 74 1.78 3.23 15.37
N ASP A 75 0.90 2.26 15.20
CA ASP A 75 -0.37 2.20 15.92
C ASP A 75 -0.59 0.79 16.46
N GLY A 76 -0.90 0.72 17.75
CA GLY A 76 -1.17 -0.54 18.44
C GLY A 76 -2.65 -0.88 18.34
N PHE A 77 -2.96 -2.07 17.87
CA PHE A 77 -4.33 -2.57 17.84
C PHE A 77 -4.41 -3.95 18.47
N GLU A 78 -5.31 -4.13 19.42
CA GLU A 78 -5.49 -5.42 20.07
C GLU A 78 -6.73 -6.14 19.49
N PRO A 79 -6.55 -7.16 18.61
CA PRO A 79 -7.66 -7.96 18.08
C PRO A 79 -8.35 -8.71 19.22
N SER A 80 -9.51 -8.18 19.65
CA SER A 80 -10.28 -8.72 20.79
C SER A 80 -11.65 -9.28 20.39
N GLY A 81 -11.94 -9.34 19.09
CA GLY A 81 -13.23 -9.81 18.56
C GLY A 81 -13.72 -8.87 17.45
N TRP A 82 -14.90 -8.27 17.66
CA TRP A 82 -15.55 -7.41 16.67
C TRP A 82 -14.86 -6.04 16.62
N MET A 83 -14.61 -5.52 15.42
CA MET A 83 -14.01 -4.20 15.25
C MET A 83 -15.04 -3.11 15.54
N HIS A 84 -14.71 -2.19 16.44
CA HIS A 84 -15.50 -0.98 16.65
C HIS A 84 -15.31 -0.01 15.48
N ILE A 85 -16.34 0.77 15.16
CA ILE A 85 -16.30 1.74 14.04
C ILE A 85 -15.13 2.72 14.13
N ALA A 86 -14.76 3.15 15.33
CA ALA A 86 -13.61 4.04 15.55
C ALA A 86 -12.27 3.36 15.25
N GLN A 87 -12.15 2.06 15.47
CA GLN A 87 -10.93 1.29 15.18
C GLN A 87 -10.76 1.04 13.68
N GLY A 88 -11.85 1.04 12.91
CA GLY A 88 -11.82 0.97 11.46
C GLY A 88 -11.77 2.35 10.80
N VAL A 89 -12.91 3.05 10.75
CA VAL A 89 -13.07 4.26 9.94
C VAL A 89 -12.19 5.41 10.41
N MET A 90 -12.23 5.74 11.71
CA MET A 90 -11.43 6.86 12.25
C MET A 90 -9.93 6.56 12.12
N LYS A 91 -9.52 5.31 12.36
CA LYS A 91 -8.14 4.87 12.17
C LYS A 91 -7.69 5.07 10.71
N ILE A 92 -8.47 4.62 9.73
CA ILE A 92 -8.14 4.75 8.31
C ILE A 92 -8.04 6.23 7.90
N ILE A 93 -8.94 7.09 8.38
CA ILE A 93 -8.86 8.53 8.10
C ILE A 93 -7.53 9.12 8.61
N ASN A 94 -7.13 8.74 9.82
CA ASN A 94 -5.86 9.20 10.41
C ASN A 94 -4.64 8.63 9.67
N VAL A 95 -4.67 7.35 9.30
CA VAL A 95 -3.61 6.71 8.52
C VAL A 95 -3.48 7.38 7.15
N ASN A 96 -4.60 7.68 6.49
CA ASN A 96 -4.60 8.36 5.20
C ASN A 96 -3.92 9.73 5.31
N LYS A 97 -4.28 10.55 6.31
CA LYS A 97 -3.61 11.83 6.58
C LYS A 97 -2.09 11.67 6.73
N LEU A 98 -1.65 10.70 7.55
CA LEU A 98 -0.22 10.44 7.76
C LEU A 98 0.48 9.99 6.48
N THR A 99 -0.14 9.11 5.69
CA THR A 99 0.43 8.65 4.42
C THR A 99 0.48 9.75 3.37
N CYS A 100 -0.52 10.63 3.32
CA CYS A 100 -0.49 11.84 2.49
C CYS A 100 0.66 12.75 2.88
N ALA A 101 0.94 12.90 4.19
CA ALA A 101 2.10 13.64 4.70
C ALA A 101 3.46 12.97 4.43
N GLY A 102 3.49 11.79 3.80
CA GLY A 102 4.71 11.05 3.49
C GLY A 102 5.23 10.19 4.63
N CYS A 103 4.40 9.88 5.63
CA CYS A 103 4.75 8.98 6.73
C CYS A 103 4.44 7.52 6.36
N LYS A 104 5.30 6.60 6.81
CA LYS A 104 5.04 5.16 6.79
C LYS A 104 4.35 4.76 8.09
N VAL A 105 3.20 4.10 8.02
CA VAL A 105 2.47 3.62 9.20
C VAL A 105 2.61 2.11 9.34
N ASN A 106 3.01 1.63 10.52
CA ASN A 106 3.07 0.22 10.87
C ASN A 106 2.04 -0.13 11.95
N TRP A 107 1.41 -1.30 11.86
CA TRP A 107 0.48 -1.79 12.88
C TRP A 107 1.09 -2.92 13.69
N ILE A 108 0.95 -2.84 15.02
CA ILE A 108 1.47 -3.85 15.94
C ILE A 108 0.27 -4.47 16.68
N ALA A 109 -0.02 -5.75 16.38
CA ALA A 109 -1.27 -6.37 16.85
C ALA A 109 -1.14 -7.74 17.55
N ASP A 110 -0.31 -8.66 17.05
CA ASP A 110 -0.35 -10.05 17.54
C ASP A 110 0.31 -10.25 18.89
N TRP A 111 1.53 -9.71 19.06
CA TRP A 111 2.29 -9.99 20.28
C TRP A 111 1.65 -9.37 21.51
N PHE A 112 1.04 -8.18 21.38
CA PHE A 112 0.29 -7.58 22.47
C PHE A 112 -0.97 -8.39 22.83
N ALA A 113 -1.73 -8.84 21.83
CA ALA A 113 -2.89 -9.70 22.07
C ALA A 113 -2.51 -11.03 22.73
N GLN A 114 -1.37 -11.61 22.35
CA GLN A 114 -0.87 -12.85 22.94
C GLN A 114 -0.42 -12.64 24.40
N LEU A 115 0.33 -11.57 24.67
CA LEU A 115 0.78 -11.23 26.04
C LEU A 115 -0.39 -10.96 26.99
N ASN A 116 -1.48 -10.38 26.46
CA ASN A 116 -2.68 -10.08 27.24
C ASN A 116 -3.68 -11.25 27.33
N ASN A 117 -3.27 -12.47 26.95
CA ASN A 117 -4.10 -13.67 26.96
C ASN A 117 -5.43 -13.52 26.18
N LYS A 118 -5.47 -12.66 25.15
CA LYS A 118 -6.66 -12.57 24.27
C LYS A 118 -6.86 -13.90 23.56
N MET A 119 -8.13 -14.30 23.41
CA MET A 119 -8.50 -15.60 22.82
C MET A 119 -7.83 -16.81 23.50
N GLY A 120 -7.48 -16.67 24.79
CA GLY A 120 -6.78 -17.70 25.56
C GLY A 120 -5.29 -17.83 25.24
N GLY A 121 -4.67 -16.80 24.64
CA GLY A 121 -3.26 -16.82 24.23
C GLY A 121 -3.00 -17.63 22.95
N ASP A 122 -4.04 -18.08 22.27
CA ASP A 122 -3.94 -18.87 21.03
C ASP A 122 -3.58 -17.96 19.85
N LEU A 123 -2.31 -18.00 19.44
CA LEU A 123 -1.77 -17.20 18.35
C LEU A 123 -2.49 -17.44 17.03
N LYS A 124 -2.98 -18.66 16.76
CA LYS A 124 -3.70 -18.95 15.51
C LYS A 124 -5.02 -18.21 15.47
N LYS A 125 -5.76 -18.20 16.58
CA LYS A 125 -7.02 -17.45 16.70
C LYS A 125 -6.79 -15.94 16.59
N ILE A 126 -5.73 -15.43 17.23
CA ILE A 126 -5.35 -14.02 17.14
C ILE A 126 -5.05 -13.64 15.68
N GLN A 127 -4.29 -14.46 14.96
CA GLN A 127 -3.98 -14.23 13.55
C GLN A 127 -5.22 -14.30 12.65
N THR A 128 -6.15 -15.23 12.90
CA THR A 128 -7.41 -15.31 12.16
C THR A 128 -8.24 -14.05 12.37
N VAL A 129 -8.35 -13.57 13.60
CA VAL A 129 -9.06 -12.33 13.91
C VAL A 129 -8.35 -11.15 13.26
N ARG A 130 -7.02 -11.09 13.26
CA ARG A 130 -6.31 -10.05 12.52
C ARG A 130 -6.64 -10.07 11.02
N HIS A 131 -6.62 -11.23 10.35
CA HIS A 131 -6.92 -11.28 8.91
C HIS A 131 -8.35 -10.87 8.57
N TYR A 132 -9.27 -10.96 9.54
CA TYR A 132 -10.64 -10.48 9.39
C TYR A 132 -10.76 -8.94 9.47
N ILE A 133 -9.81 -8.27 10.15
CA ILE A 133 -9.85 -6.85 10.52
C ILE A 133 -8.93 -6.03 9.61
#